data_AF-X1I0L1-F1
#
_entry.id   AF-X1I0L1-F1
#
_cell.length_a   1.000
_cell.length_b   1.000
_cell.length_c   1.000
_cell.angle_alpha   90.00
_cell.angle_beta   90.00
_cell.angle_gamma   90.00
#
_symmetry.space_group_name_H-M   'P 1'
#
loop_
_entity.id
_entity.type
_entity.pdbx_description
1 polymer ?
#
loop_
_entity_poly.entity_id
_entity_poly.type
_entity_poly.pdbx_seq_one_letter_code
_entity_poly.pdbx_strand_id
1 'polypeptide(L)' 'AKKELNWSDETCKTFLVSQYKVSPQGTLEDIIKRLTRDQAEEFVKEIQERVQKQMELFQ' A
#
# COMPACT_ATOMS: atom_id res chain seq x y z
N ALA A 1 22.78 7.67 2.31
CA ALA A 1 21.44 7.72 2.93
C ALA A 1 20.66 6.50 2.48
N LYS A 2 20.38 5.54 3.38
CA LYS A 2 19.45 4.45 3.04
C LYS A 2 18.10 5.12 2.78
N LYS A 3 17.62 5.06 1.54
CA LYS A 3 16.24 5.47 1.21
C LYS A 3 15.33 4.35 1.70
N GLU A 4 15.19 4.24 3.02
CA GLU A 4 14.20 3.38 3.62
C GLU A 4 12.84 3.92 3.19
N LEU A 5 12.10 3.11 2.45
CA LEU A 5 10.73 3.42 2.07
C LEU A 5 9.91 3.44 3.37
N ASN A 6 9.76 4.63 3.95
CA ASN A 6 8.86 4.84 5.07
C ASN A 6 7.42 4.70 4.55
N TRP A 7 6.87 3.49 4.71
CA TRP A 7 5.44 3.21 4.58
C TRP A 7 4.70 3.78 5.80
N SER A 8 4.81 5.09 5.99
CA SER A 8 3.95 5.82 6.91
C SER A 8 2.51 5.77 6.43
N ASP A 9 1.55 5.91 7.33
CA ASP A 9 0.12 5.91 7.01
C ASP A 9 -0.22 6.82 5.84
N GLU A 10 0.37 8.02 5.77
CA GLU A 10 0.15 8.96 4.67
C GLU A 10 0.66 8.45 3.31
N THR A 11 1.80 7.75 3.29
CA THR A 11 2.34 7.09 2.09
C THR A 11 1.40 5.98 1.62
N CYS A 12 0.92 5.14 2.55
CA CYS A 12 -0.07 4.10 2.27
C CYS A 12 -1.39 4.69 1.73
N LYS A 13 -1.89 5.75 2.36
CA LYS A 13 -3.12 6.44 1.90
C LYS A 13 -2.98 6.99 0.49
N THR A 14 -1.88 7.68 0.21
CA THR A 14 -1.60 8.24 -1.12
C THR A 14 -1.50 7.15 -2.19
N PHE A 15 -0.86 6.03 -1.85
CA PHE A 15 -0.78 4.87 -2.73
C PHE A 15 -2.17 4.28 -3.02
N LEU A 16 -2.98 4.02 -1.99
CA LEU A 16 -4.31 3.44 -2.13
C LEU A 16 -5.24 4.32 -2.97
N VAL A 17 -5.21 5.64 -2.73
CA VAL A 17 -6.00 6.62 -3.49
C VAL A 17 -5.56 6.67 -4.96
N SER A 18 -4.25 6.63 -5.22
CA SER A 18 -3.69 6.65 -6.57
C SER A 18 -4.02 5.39 -7.36
N GLN A 19 -3.88 4.21 -6.76
CA GLN A 19 -4.10 2.92 -7.42
C GLN A 19 -5.57 2.55 -7.54
N TYR A 20 -6.33 2.67 -6.45
CA TYR A 20 -7.69 2.14 -6.36
C TYR A 20 -8.77 3.22 -6.48
N LYS A 21 -8.39 4.49 -6.66
CA LYS A 21 -9.29 5.65 -6.79
C LYS A 21 -10.30 5.76 -5.65
N VAL A 22 -9.92 5.29 -4.45
CA VAL A 22 -10.72 5.38 -3.23
C VAL A 22 -10.66 6.79 -2.64
N SER A 23 -11.70 7.20 -1.92
CA SER A 23 -11.71 8.52 -1.27
C SER A 23 -10.61 8.61 -0.20
N PRO A 24 -9.77 9.66 -0.20
CA PRO A 24 -8.66 9.86 0.75
C PRO A 24 -9.12 10.23 2.17
N GLN A 25 -10.41 10.40 2.39
CA GLN A 25 -10.95 10.93 3.64
C GLN A 25 -10.97 9.86 4.74
N GLY A 26 -10.37 10.14 5.89
CA GLY A 26 -10.43 9.27 7.07
C GLY A 26 -9.08 8.64 7.45
N THR A 27 -9.14 7.61 8.30
CA THR A 27 -7.97 6.84 8.71
C THR A 27 -7.53 5.88 7.59
N LEU A 28 -6.34 5.31 7.72
CA LEU A 28 -5.87 4.30 6.76
C LEU A 28 -6.81 3.09 6.76
N GLU A 29 -7.29 2.69 7.94
CA GLU A 29 -8.26 1.60 8.11
C GLU A 29 -9.59 1.91 7.40
N ASP A 30 -10.10 3.14 7.49
CA ASP A 30 -11.32 3.55 6.76
C ASP A 30 -11.15 3.40 5.25
N ILE A 31 -9.97 3.73 4.72
CA ILE A 31 -9.67 3.65 3.30
C ILE A 31 -9.54 2.19 2.86
N ILE A 32 -8.86 1.35 3.66
CA ILE A 32 -8.75 -0.09 3.40
C ILE A 32 -10.14 -0.73 3.41
N LYS A 33 -11.02 -0.37 4.34
CA LYS A 33 -12.41 -0.87 4.41
C LYS A 33 -13.27 -0.48 3.21
N ARG A 34 -12.89 0.55 2.45
CA ARG A 34 -13.59 0.97 1.22
C ARG A 34 -13.14 0.22 -0.02
N LEU A 35 -12.04 -0.52 0.06
CA LEU A 35 -11.62 -1.37 -1.04
C LEU A 35 -12.68 -2.46 -1.26
N THR A 36 -13.00 -2.72 -2.51
CA THR A 36 -13.71 -3.93 -2.88
C THR A 36 -12.84 -5.14 -2.55
N ARG A 37 -13.47 -6.32 -2.44
CA ARG A 37 -12.76 -7.57 -2.15
C ARG A 37 -11.62 -7.81 -3.15
N ASP A 38 -11.88 -7.65 -4.45
CA ASP A 38 -10.88 -7.80 -5.51
C ASP A 38 -9.71 -6.81 -5.33
N GLN A 39 -10.00 -5.54 -5.05
CA GLN A 39 -8.97 -4.53 -4.82
C GLN A 39 -8.12 -4.82 -3.58
N ALA A 40 -8.73 -5.36 -2.51
CA ALA A 40 -8.00 -5.76 -1.32
C ALA A 40 -7.09 -6.96 -1.59
N GLU A 41 -7.55 -7.95 -2.36
CA GLU A 41 -6.74 -9.11 -2.77
C GLU A 41 -5.58 -8.68 -3.67
N GLU A 42 -5.82 -7.79 -4.64
CA GLU A 42 -4.76 -7.19 -5.47
C GLU A 42 -3.77 -6.37 -4.64
N PHE A 43 -4.24 -5.58 -3.68
CA PHE A 43 -3.40 -4.79 -2.79
C PHE A 43 -2.46 -5.66 -1.97
N VAL A 44 -2.98 -6.69 -1.33
CA VAL A 44 -2.18 -7.63 -0.54
C VAL A 44 -1.11 -8.26 -1.42
N LYS A 45 -1.48 -8.72 -2.62
CA LYS A 45 -0.54 -9.33 -3.58
C LYS A 45 0.55 -8.36 -4.00
N GLU A 46 0.22 -7.12 -4.40
CA GLU A 46 1.18 -6.10 -4.80
C GLU A 46 2.17 -5.75 -3.67
N ILE A 47 1.69 -5.62 -2.45
CA ILE A 47 2.55 -5.35 -1.29
C ILE A 47 3.49 -6.54 -1.05
N GLN A 48 2.98 -7.77 -1.11
CA GLN A 48 3.79 -8.97 -0.92
C GLN A 48 4.89 -9.07 -1.99
N GLU A 49 4.57 -8.83 -3.26
CA GLU A 49 5.55 -8.82 -4.36
C GLU A 49 6.61 -7.73 -4.17
N ARG A 50 6.23 -6.54 -3.71
CA ARG A 50 7.17 -5.44 -3.44
C ARG A 50 8.09 -5.75 -2.27
N VAL A 51 7.57 -6.38 -1.21
CA VAL A 51 8.37 -6.81 -0.05
C VAL A 51 9.37 -7.88 -0.47
N GLN A 52 8.95 -8.88 -1.25
CA GLN A 52 9.85 -9.92 -1.77
C GLN A 52 10.99 -9.30 -2.60
N LYS A 53 10.68 -8.41 -3.55
CA LYS A 53 11.70 -7.70 -4.33
C LYS A 53 12.65 -6.87 -3.47
N GLN A 54 12.15 -6.23 -2.40
CA GLN A 54 13.01 -5.51 -1.48
C GLN A 54 13.95 -6.46 -0.73
N MET A 55 13.48 -7.62 -0.29
CA MET A 55 14.32 -8.63 0.37
C MET A 55 15.45 -9.11 -0.55
N GLU A 56 15.17 -9.32 -1.84
CA GLU A 56 16.19 -9.69 -2.83
C GLU A 56 17.26 -8.60 -3.03
N LEU A 57 16.91 -7.32 -2.87
CA LEU A 57 17.87 -6.20 -2.99
C LEU A 57 18.83 -6.08 -1.80
N PHE A 58 18.54 -6.75 -0.69
CA PHE A 58 19.38 -6.77 0.52
C PHE A 58 20.01 -8.14 0.81
N GLN A 59 19.90 -9.09 -0.12
CA GLN A 59 20.65 -10.35 -0.17
C GLN A 59 21.98 -10.13 -0.90
#